data_AF-A0A9E1VX00-F1
#
_entry.id   AF-A0A9E1VX00-F1
#
_cell.length_a   1.000
_cell.length_b   1.000
_cell.length_c   1.000
_cell.angle_alpha   90.00
_cell.angle_beta   90.00
_cell.angle_gamma   90.00
#
_symmetry.space_group_name_H-M   'P 1'
#
loop_
_entity.id
_entity.type
_entity.pdbx_description
1 polymer ?
#
loop_
_entity_poly.entity_id
_entity_poly.type
_entity_poly.pdbx_seq_one_letter_code
_entity_poly.pdbx_strand_id
1 'polypeptide(L)'
;ESMLHTIYAALEMGINWTQPSQSGLDRIINVSGADCLRQAQLMGGVILLTPHLGNWELFANWAAHEAKVTALYKPAKLHGLDRLIHGARTQAGMQLAPASAKGVMQLKRALLKGEVNLILPDQEPPPKAGIISQWFNQPAYTMTLVSQLAKTKNTRVLIGFARRVPSSLGFIIELEDITEVCQQATIESSVKAINQAIEELVRRAPEQYQWEYRRFKHTLEQEH
;
A
#
# COMPACT_ATOMS: atom_id res chain seq x y z
N GLU A 1 10.17 -8.92 -18.97
CA GLU A 1 9.74 -7.52 -18.79
C GLU A 1 9.66 -7.12 -17.32
N SER A 2 8.94 -7.85 -16.45
CA SER A 2 8.80 -7.45 -15.03
C SER A 2 10.11 -7.21 -14.27
N MET A 3 11.13 -8.08 -14.42
CA MET A 3 12.43 -7.86 -13.77
C MET A 3 13.07 -6.50 -14.08
N LEU A 4 12.90 -5.98 -15.31
CA LEU A 4 13.41 -4.66 -15.68
C LEU A 4 12.66 -3.56 -14.91
N HIS A 5 11.34 -3.69 -14.80
CA HIS A 5 10.53 -2.76 -14.02
C HIS A 5 10.81 -2.81 -12.51
N THR A 6 11.19 -3.98 -11.98
CA THR A 6 11.68 -4.10 -10.60
C THR A 6 12.97 -3.32 -10.40
N ILE A 7 13.90 -3.38 -11.37
CA ILE A 7 15.12 -2.56 -11.35
C ILE A 7 14.77 -1.07 -11.43
N TYR A 8 13.85 -0.68 -12.33
CA TYR A 8 13.38 0.71 -12.42
C TYR A 8 12.78 1.19 -11.10
N ALA A 9 11.91 0.39 -10.48
CA ALA A 9 11.31 0.73 -9.18
C ALA A 9 12.38 0.89 -8.10
N ALA A 10 13.37 0.00 -8.03
CA ALA A 10 14.46 0.12 -7.05
C ALA A 10 15.28 1.41 -7.22
N LEU A 11 15.62 1.79 -8.46
CA LEU A 11 16.33 3.04 -8.75
C LEU A 11 15.48 4.26 -8.42
N GLU A 12 14.20 4.25 -8.80
CA GLU A 12 13.26 5.34 -8.50
C GLU A 12 13.03 5.51 -7.00
N MET A 13 12.93 4.43 -6.24
CA MET A 13 12.86 4.48 -4.78
C MET A 13 14.12 5.08 -4.19
N GLY A 14 15.31 4.72 -4.70
CA GLY A 14 16.56 5.34 -4.31
C GLY A 14 16.59 6.86 -4.55
N ILE A 15 16.03 7.32 -5.68
CA ILE A 15 15.85 8.75 -5.96
C ILE A 15 14.87 9.38 -4.97
N ASN A 16 13.71 8.75 -4.73
CA ASN A 16 12.69 9.24 -3.80
C ASN A 16 13.20 9.40 -2.37
N TRP A 17 14.16 8.56 -1.94
CA TRP A 17 14.73 8.64 -0.59
C TRP A 17 15.89 9.62 -0.45
N THR A 18 16.51 10.03 -1.55
CA THR A 18 17.71 10.89 -1.55
C THR A 18 17.42 12.32 -2.00
N GLN A 19 16.30 12.54 -2.69
CA GLN A 19 15.87 13.84 -3.17
C GLN A 19 14.69 14.39 -2.35
N PRO A 20 14.48 15.71 -2.34
CA PRO A 20 13.25 16.28 -1.79
C PRO A 20 12.02 15.63 -2.44
N SER A 21 11.03 15.29 -1.63
CA SER A 21 9.82 14.58 -2.09
C SER A 21 9.12 15.32 -3.24
N GLN A 22 9.16 16.65 -3.25
CA GLN A 22 8.65 17.50 -4.34
C GLN A 22 9.18 17.09 -5.72
N SER A 23 10.46 16.73 -5.83
CA SER A 23 11.08 16.35 -7.11
C SER A 23 10.44 15.09 -7.71
N GLY A 24 9.94 14.19 -6.86
CA GLY A 24 9.15 13.05 -7.30
C GLY A 24 7.74 13.46 -7.71
N LEU A 25 7.10 14.35 -6.94
CA LEU A 25 5.74 14.83 -7.20
C LEU A 25 5.63 15.58 -8.52
N ASP A 26 6.64 16.36 -8.90
CA ASP A 26 6.67 17.09 -10.17
C ASP A 26 6.67 16.15 -11.39
N ARG A 27 6.94 14.86 -11.19
CA ARG A 27 6.86 13.81 -12.23
C ARG A 27 5.48 13.17 -12.32
N ILE A 28 4.54 13.50 -11.43
CA ILE A 28 3.15 13.06 -11.51
C ILE A 28 2.45 13.95 -12.54
N ILE A 29 2.13 13.36 -13.70
CA ILE A 29 1.54 14.11 -14.82
C ILE A 29 0.01 14.10 -14.77
N ASN A 30 -0.59 13.18 -14.03
CA ASN A 30 -2.04 13.08 -13.84
C ASN A 30 -2.37 12.29 -12.57
N VAL A 31 -3.52 12.60 -11.97
CA VAL A 31 -4.11 11.86 -10.85
C VAL A 31 -5.53 11.46 -11.24
N SER A 32 -5.70 10.19 -11.61
CA SER A 32 -7.01 9.58 -11.85
C SER A 32 -7.65 9.24 -10.51
N GLY A 33 -8.87 9.75 -10.26
CA GLY A 33 -9.52 9.65 -8.95
C GLY A 33 -9.02 10.69 -7.94
N ALA A 34 -8.55 11.85 -8.39
CA ALA A 34 -8.02 12.93 -7.54
C ALA A 34 -8.97 13.32 -6.38
N ASP A 35 -10.28 13.32 -6.64
CA ASP A 35 -11.28 13.65 -5.62
C ASP A 35 -11.54 12.53 -4.62
N CYS A 36 -11.20 11.27 -4.92
CA CYS A 36 -11.54 10.12 -4.07
C CYS A 36 -10.99 10.27 -2.65
N LEU A 37 -9.72 10.67 -2.51
CA LEU A 37 -9.11 10.87 -1.20
C LEU A 37 -9.80 11.98 -0.41
N ARG A 38 -9.99 13.14 -1.04
CA ARG A 38 -10.64 14.30 -0.41
C ARG A 38 -12.07 13.97 0.02
N GLN A 39 -12.87 13.33 -0.85
CA GLN A 39 -14.24 12.94 -0.53
C GLN A 39 -14.29 11.90 0.58
N ALA A 40 -13.38 10.92 0.58
CA ALA A 40 -13.30 9.92 1.63
C ALA A 40 -12.96 10.55 3.00
N GLN A 41 -12.06 11.53 3.04
CA GLN A 41 -11.70 12.25 4.26
C GLN A 41 -12.84 13.11 4.83
N LEU A 42 -13.75 13.62 3.99
CA LEU A 42 -14.96 14.30 4.47
C LEU A 42 -15.90 13.35 5.23
N MET A 43 -15.84 12.05 4.93
CA MET A 43 -16.66 11.03 5.57
C MET A 43 -16.03 10.51 6.88
N GLY A 44 -14.70 10.53 7.00
CA GLY A 44 -13.98 10.10 8.20
C GLY A 44 -12.57 9.58 7.90
N GLY A 45 -12.15 8.51 8.58
CA GLY A 45 -10.82 7.93 8.41
C GLY A 45 -10.68 7.23 7.06
N VAL A 46 -9.46 7.18 6.51
CA VAL A 46 -9.21 6.53 5.22
C VAL A 46 -8.11 5.49 5.36
N ILE A 47 -8.36 4.28 4.86
CA ILE A 47 -7.32 3.29 4.60
C ILE A 47 -6.95 3.40 3.13
N LEU A 48 -5.72 3.80 2.87
CA LEU A 48 -5.13 3.90 1.56
C LEU A 48 -4.24 2.68 1.30
N LEU A 49 -4.69 1.81 0.41
CA LEU A 49 -3.99 0.61 0.01
C LEU A 49 -3.15 0.86 -1.23
N THR A 50 -1.90 0.42 -1.22
CA THR A 50 -1.06 0.36 -2.42
C THR A 50 -0.35 -0.98 -2.43
N PRO A 51 -0.56 -1.87 -3.42
CA PRO A 51 0.30 -3.04 -3.56
C PRO A 51 1.75 -2.62 -3.92
N HIS A 52 2.68 -3.56 -3.90
CA HIS A 52 4.05 -3.41 -4.42
C HIS A 52 4.02 -3.38 -5.97
N LEU A 53 3.35 -2.35 -6.50
CA LEU A 53 3.04 -2.15 -7.91
C LEU A 53 3.47 -0.74 -8.33
N GLY A 54 4.15 -0.63 -9.48
CA GLY A 54 4.63 0.65 -9.98
C GLY A 54 5.59 1.32 -8.99
N ASN A 55 5.47 2.64 -8.83
CA ASN A 55 6.25 3.42 -7.87
C ASN A 55 5.41 3.72 -6.61
N TRP A 56 5.19 2.70 -5.79
CA TRP A 56 4.40 2.82 -4.56
C TRP A 56 5.01 3.79 -3.53
N GLU A 57 6.32 4.05 -3.54
CA GLU A 57 6.93 5.10 -2.71
C GLU A 57 6.52 6.50 -3.17
N LEU A 58 6.47 6.74 -4.48
CA LEU A 58 5.96 8.01 -5.01
C LEU A 58 4.49 8.20 -4.66
N PHE A 59 3.69 7.13 -4.74
CA PHE A 59 2.30 7.15 -4.28
C PHE A 59 2.17 7.47 -2.79
N ALA A 60 3.02 6.88 -1.94
CA ALA A 60 3.07 7.18 -0.51
C ALA A 60 3.43 8.64 -0.23
N ASN A 61 4.42 9.18 -0.95
CA ASN A 61 4.83 10.58 -0.85
C ASN A 61 3.71 11.52 -1.30
N TRP A 62 3.05 11.21 -2.43
CA TRP A 62 1.89 11.97 -2.89
C TRP A 62 0.79 12.01 -1.82
N ALA A 63 0.41 10.85 -1.28
CA ALA A 63 -0.60 10.78 -0.23
C ALA A 63 -0.24 11.58 1.04
N ALA A 64 1.05 11.62 1.40
CA ALA A 64 1.53 12.37 2.56
C ALA A 64 1.54 13.90 2.35
N HIS A 65 1.58 14.35 1.09
CA HIS A 65 1.38 15.76 0.74
C HIS A 65 -0.11 16.15 0.70
N GLU A 66 -0.99 15.23 0.31
CA GLU A 66 -2.44 15.48 0.28
C GLU A 66 -3.08 15.40 1.67
N ALA A 67 -2.52 14.59 2.58
CA ALA A 67 -3.15 14.27 3.85
C ALA A 67 -2.17 13.92 4.97
N LYS A 68 -2.67 13.96 6.20
CA LYS A 68 -1.93 13.45 7.36
C LYS A 68 -1.94 11.91 7.34
N VAL A 69 -0.81 11.34 6.92
CA VAL A 69 -0.63 9.89 6.74
C VAL A 69 0.09 9.24 7.92
N THR A 70 -0.44 8.12 8.39
CA THR A 70 0.24 7.15 9.24
C THR A 70 0.49 5.86 8.45
N ALA A 71 1.75 5.54 8.18
CA ALA A 71 2.13 4.35 7.41
C ALA A 71 2.63 3.23 8.34
N LEU A 72 2.24 1.98 8.05
CA LEU A 72 2.83 0.82 8.73
C LEU A 72 4.29 0.66 8.30
N TYR A 73 5.20 0.56 9.27
CA TYR A 73 6.63 0.54 9.06
C TYR A 73 7.30 -0.66 9.73
N LYS A 74 8.10 -1.38 8.95
CA LYS A 74 9.03 -2.41 9.43
C LYS A 74 10.45 -1.95 9.10
N PRO A 75 11.35 -1.86 10.09
CA PRO A 75 12.72 -1.44 9.83
C PRO A 75 13.42 -2.29 8.77
N ALA A 76 14.20 -1.64 7.92
CA ALA A 76 15.04 -2.34 6.94
C ALA A 76 16.18 -3.06 7.66
N LYS A 77 16.62 -4.21 7.12
CA LYS A 77 17.71 -5.01 7.72
C LYS A 77 19.04 -4.26 7.78
N LEU A 78 19.30 -3.40 6.78
CA LEU A 78 20.51 -2.59 6.70
C LEU A 78 20.25 -1.25 7.38
N HIS A 79 20.95 -0.98 8.50
CA HIS A 79 20.69 0.21 9.32
C HIS A 79 20.90 1.54 8.58
N GLY A 80 21.87 1.62 7.67
CA GLY A 80 22.11 2.83 6.86
C GLY A 80 20.93 3.11 5.92
N LEU A 81 20.42 2.06 5.28
CA LEU A 81 19.25 2.13 4.43
C LEU A 81 17.98 2.44 5.23
N ASP A 82 17.80 1.82 6.40
CA ASP A 82 16.69 2.08 7.31
C ASP A 82 16.61 3.57 7.69
N ARG A 83 17.75 4.16 8.07
CA ARG A 83 17.84 5.58 8.42
C ARG A 83 17.46 6.48 7.25
N LEU A 84 17.90 6.14 6.04
CA LEU A 84 17.59 6.87 4.82
C LEU A 84 16.08 6.82 4.51
N ILE A 85 15.49 5.62 4.50
CA ILE A 85 14.06 5.42 4.24
C ILE A 85 13.21 6.13 5.30
N HIS A 86 13.54 5.93 6.57
CA HIS A 86 12.84 6.57 7.68
C HIS A 86 12.90 8.10 7.54
N GLY A 87 14.10 8.66 7.32
CA GLY A 87 14.30 10.10 7.17
C GLY A 87 13.45 10.66 6.03
N ALA A 88 13.54 10.05 4.84
CA ALA A 88 12.78 10.46 3.67
C ALA A 88 11.26 10.45 3.91
N ARG A 89 10.74 9.37 4.48
CA ARG A 89 9.29 9.25 4.71
C ARG A 89 8.77 10.24 5.76
N THR A 90 9.55 10.49 6.82
CA THR A 90 9.19 11.52 7.81
C THR A 90 9.31 12.93 7.26
N GLN A 91 10.30 13.20 6.39
CA GLN A 91 10.44 14.48 5.70
C GLN A 91 9.28 14.73 4.73
N ALA A 92 8.73 13.68 4.12
CA ALA A 92 7.51 13.72 3.34
C ALA A 92 6.24 13.94 4.19
N GLY A 93 6.33 13.98 5.52
CA GLY A 93 5.21 14.23 6.42
C GLY A 93 4.53 12.99 7.00
N MET A 94 5.04 11.78 6.72
CA MET A 94 4.44 10.55 7.23
C MET A 94 4.78 10.29 8.71
N GLN A 95 3.79 9.81 9.45
CA GLN A 95 4.00 9.15 10.74
C GLN A 95 4.24 7.65 10.52
N LEU A 96 5.28 7.09 11.12
CA LEU A 96 5.64 5.68 10.93
C LEU A 96 5.22 4.85 12.15
N ALA A 97 4.19 4.02 11.96
CA ALA A 97 3.67 3.10 12.97
C ALA A 97 4.43 1.76 12.91
N PRO A 98 4.98 1.23 14.02
CA PRO A 98 5.75 -0.01 13.98
C PRO A 98 4.86 -1.21 13.65
N ALA A 99 5.38 -2.18 12.90
CA ALA A 99 4.71 -3.46 12.60
C ALA A 99 4.51 -4.37 13.83
N SER A 100 3.70 -3.92 14.79
CA SER A 100 3.40 -4.55 16.07
C SER A 100 2.00 -4.13 16.54
N ALA A 101 1.51 -4.74 17.63
CA ALA A 101 0.24 -4.35 18.26
C ALA A 101 0.17 -2.86 18.60
N LYS A 102 1.30 -2.25 18.99
CA LYS A 102 1.38 -0.79 19.25
C LYS A 102 1.09 0.02 17.99
N GLY A 103 1.63 -0.37 16.84
CA GLY A 103 1.36 0.33 15.58
C GLY A 103 -0.07 0.11 15.09
N VAL A 104 -0.64 -1.08 15.28
CA VAL A 104 -2.06 -1.33 14.99
C VAL A 104 -2.96 -0.40 15.80
N MET A 105 -2.65 -0.17 17.08
CA MET A 105 -3.38 0.80 17.90
C MET A 105 -3.19 2.25 17.40
N GLN A 106 -2.00 2.61 16.93
CA GLN A 106 -1.76 3.93 16.32
C GLN A 106 -2.58 4.14 15.05
N LEU A 107 -2.57 3.15 14.15
CA LEU A 107 -3.38 3.15 12.93
C LEU A 107 -4.87 3.28 13.24
N LYS A 108 -5.39 2.54 14.22
CA LYS A 108 -6.79 2.66 14.63
C LYS A 108 -7.12 4.06 15.19
N ARG A 109 -6.22 4.65 15.97
CA ARG A 109 -6.40 6.01 16.50
C ARG A 109 -6.37 7.08 15.41
N ALA A 110 -5.52 6.92 14.39
CA ALA A 110 -5.47 7.79 13.23
C ALA A 110 -6.83 7.78 12.50
N LEU A 111 -7.39 6.60 12.21
CA LEU A 111 -8.70 6.48 11.57
C LEU A 111 -9.83 7.15 12.37
N LEU A 112 -9.84 6.97 13.69
CA LEU A 112 -10.83 7.61 14.57
C LEU A 112 -10.74 9.15 14.58
N LYS A 113 -9.59 9.72 14.19
CA LYS A 113 -9.38 11.16 14.03
C LYS A 113 -9.69 11.67 12.62
N GLY A 114 -10.13 10.81 11.70
CA GLY A 114 -10.29 11.18 10.29
C GLY A 114 -8.97 11.26 9.52
N GLU A 115 -7.89 10.67 10.04
CA GLU A 115 -6.58 10.65 9.38
C GLU A 115 -6.45 9.45 8.43
N VAL A 116 -5.38 9.45 7.63
CA VAL A 116 -5.15 8.44 6.58
C VAL A 116 -4.15 7.39 7.07
N ASN A 117 -4.47 6.12 6.89
CA ASN A 117 -3.53 5.01 7.05
C ASN A 117 -3.01 4.58 5.68
N LEU A 118 -1.70 4.41 5.53
CA LEU A 118 -1.10 3.79 4.33
C LEU A 118 -0.66 2.36 4.63
N ILE A 119 -1.14 1.39 3.85
CA ILE A 119 -0.85 -0.04 4.05
C ILE A 119 -0.53 -0.71 2.70
N LEU A 120 0.53 -1.50 2.66
CA LEU A 120 0.85 -2.39 1.54
C LEU A 120 0.29 -3.80 1.87
N PRO A 121 -0.79 -4.26 1.22
CA PRO A 121 -1.58 -5.40 1.70
C PRO A 121 -1.17 -6.78 1.12
N ASP A 122 -0.19 -6.81 0.23
CA ASP A 122 0.07 -7.89 -0.73
C ASP A 122 1.27 -8.78 -0.38
N GLN A 123 1.92 -8.56 0.76
CA GLN A 123 2.96 -9.46 1.29
C GLN A 123 2.45 -10.30 2.46
N GLU A 124 3.13 -11.42 2.75
CA GLU A 124 2.76 -12.29 3.85
C GLU A 124 2.92 -11.56 5.20
N PRO A 125 1.89 -11.59 6.06
CA PRO A 125 1.99 -11.04 7.41
C PRO A 125 2.86 -11.93 8.31
N PRO A 126 3.24 -11.43 9.51
CA PRO A 126 3.82 -12.26 10.55
C PRO A 126 2.91 -13.46 10.92
N PRO A 127 3.45 -14.53 11.53
CA PRO A 127 2.65 -15.66 12.00
C PRO A 127 1.48 -15.20 12.88
N LYS A 128 0.32 -15.85 12.68
CA LYS A 128 -0.95 -15.56 13.38
C LYS A 128 -1.60 -14.21 13.05
N ALA A 129 -1.07 -13.43 12.09
CA ALA A 129 -1.64 -12.16 11.65
C ALA A 129 -2.36 -12.25 10.28
N GLY A 130 -2.50 -13.45 9.73
CA GLY A 130 -3.19 -13.71 8.48
C GLY A 130 -4.01 -14.99 8.47
N ILE A 131 -4.71 -15.21 7.36
CA ILE A 131 -5.49 -16.40 7.02
C ILE A 131 -5.16 -16.85 5.59
N ILE A 132 -5.47 -18.09 5.23
CA ILE A 132 -5.36 -18.55 3.84
C ILE A 132 -6.53 -17.99 3.03
N SER A 133 -6.24 -17.31 1.93
CA SER A 133 -7.22 -16.76 0.98
C SER A 133 -6.74 -16.99 -0.45
N GLN A 134 -7.61 -16.75 -1.44
CA GLN A 134 -7.26 -16.88 -2.86
C GLN A 134 -6.50 -15.65 -3.35
N TRP A 135 -5.44 -15.89 -4.13
CA TRP A 135 -4.61 -14.89 -4.81
C TRP A 135 -4.22 -15.44 -6.18
N PHE A 136 -4.72 -14.85 -7.25
CA PHE A 136 -4.66 -15.36 -8.63
C PHE A 136 -5.02 -16.85 -8.73
N ASN A 137 -6.12 -17.24 -8.09
CA ASN A 137 -6.61 -18.62 -7.98
C ASN A 137 -5.65 -19.61 -7.29
N GLN A 138 -4.72 -19.10 -6.46
CA GLN A 138 -3.84 -19.91 -5.63
C GLN A 138 -4.02 -19.59 -4.14
N PRO A 139 -3.89 -20.58 -3.24
CA PRO A 139 -3.92 -20.33 -1.80
C PRO A 139 -2.71 -19.50 -1.37
N ALA A 140 -2.96 -18.38 -0.68
CA ALA A 140 -1.93 -17.48 -0.18
C ALA A 140 -2.21 -17.02 1.26
N TYR A 141 -1.19 -17.02 2.12
CA TYR A 141 -1.29 -16.54 3.49
C TYR A 141 -1.41 -15.00 3.53
N THR A 142 -2.60 -14.48 3.81
CA THR A 142 -2.96 -13.08 3.58
C THR A 142 -3.32 -12.38 4.89
N MET A 143 -2.89 -11.13 5.05
CA MET A 143 -3.14 -10.35 6.26
C MET A 143 -4.63 -10.06 6.49
N THR A 144 -5.05 -10.07 7.76
CA THR A 144 -6.42 -9.69 8.16
C THR A 144 -6.54 -8.23 8.60
N LEU A 145 -5.40 -7.53 8.74
CA LEU A 145 -5.33 -6.19 9.31
C LEU A 145 -6.22 -5.17 8.59
N VAL A 146 -6.24 -5.18 7.26
CA VAL A 146 -7.06 -4.23 6.48
C VAL A 146 -8.55 -4.44 6.77
N SER A 147 -9.03 -5.69 6.68
CA SER A 147 -10.42 -6.04 7.00
C SER A 147 -10.80 -5.72 8.44
N GLN A 148 -9.86 -5.83 9.39
CA GLN A 148 -10.10 -5.45 10.78
C GLN A 148 -10.19 -3.93 10.96
N LEU A 149 -9.28 -3.17 10.34
CA LEU A 149 -9.26 -1.71 10.43
C LEU A 149 -10.46 -1.08 9.71
N ALA A 150 -10.91 -1.67 8.60
CA ALA A 150 -12.07 -1.20 7.84
C ALA A 150 -13.38 -1.21 8.64
N LYS A 151 -13.46 -2.00 9.72
CA LYS A 151 -14.59 -2.00 10.67
C LYS A 151 -14.59 -0.78 11.61
N THR A 152 -13.55 0.06 11.57
CA THR A 152 -13.52 1.30 12.34
C THR A 152 -14.61 2.23 11.82
N LYS A 153 -15.36 2.85 12.73
CA LYS A 153 -16.48 3.72 12.39
C LYS A 153 -16.07 4.79 11.37
N ASN A 154 -16.93 5.02 10.38
CA ASN A 154 -16.73 6.03 9.33
C ASN A 154 -15.40 5.89 8.57
N THR A 155 -14.91 4.66 8.40
CA THR A 155 -13.69 4.40 7.64
C THR A 155 -14.02 4.07 6.18
N ARG A 156 -13.33 4.74 5.26
CA ARG A 156 -13.32 4.42 3.82
C ARG A 156 -12.06 3.63 3.47
N VAL A 157 -12.12 2.83 2.41
CA VAL A 157 -10.98 2.09 1.89
C VAL A 157 -10.79 2.45 0.43
N LEU A 158 -9.64 3.03 0.13
CA LEU A 158 -9.21 3.35 -1.23
C LEU A 158 -8.03 2.46 -1.61
N ILE A 159 -7.90 2.14 -2.89
CA ILE A 159 -6.75 1.40 -3.43
C ILE A 159 -6.17 2.15 -4.63
N GLY A 160 -4.85 2.19 -4.73
CA GLY A 160 -4.20 2.89 -5.82
C GLY A 160 -2.71 2.61 -5.92
N PHE A 161 -2.10 3.17 -6.96
CA PHE A 161 -0.65 3.10 -7.19
C PHE A 161 -0.20 4.21 -8.15
N ALA A 162 1.11 4.48 -8.17
CA ALA A 162 1.71 5.35 -9.19
C ALA A 162 2.20 4.50 -10.36
N ARG A 163 1.45 4.50 -11.47
CA ARG A 163 1.82 3.79 -12.69
C ARG A 163 2.85 4.59 -13.47
N ARG A 164 3.95 3.94 -13.84
CA ARG A 164 4.92 4.53 -14.77
C ARG A 164 4.32 4.57 -16.17
N VAL A 165 4.46 5.70 -16.85
CA VAL A 165 3.98 5.87 -18.24
C VAL A 165 5.08 5.44 -19.21
N PRO A 166 4.81 4.49 -20.13
CA PRO A 166 5.79 4.03 -21.11
C PRO A 166 6.42 5.18 -21.91
N SER A 167 7.72 5.08 -22.20
CA SER A 167 8.46 6.05 -23.01
C SER A 167 8.45 7.49 -22.48
N SER A 168 8.17 7.67 -21.19
CA SER A 168 8.26 8.96 -20.50
C SER A 168 8.95 8.80 -19.14
N LEU A 169 9.33 9.92 -18.52
CA LEU A 169 9.79 9.94 -17.13
C LEU A 169 8.64 10.18 -16.13
N GLY A 170 7.39 10.22 -16.60
CA GLY A 170 6.22 10.58 -15.80
C GLY A 170 5.48 9.39 -15.17
N PHE A 171 4.65 9.72 -14.18
CA PHE A 171 3.76 8.79 -13.49
C PHE A 171 2.31 9.27 -13.50
N ILE A 172 1.38 8.32 -13.54
CA ILE A 172 -0.04 8.57 -13.32
C ILE A 172 -0.43 7.91 -12.00
N ILE A 173 -1.01 8.67 -11.08
CA ILE A 173 -1.66 8.10 -9.90
C ILE A 173 -3.01 7.56 -10.33
N GLU A 174 -3.30 6.30 -10.04
CA GLU A 174 -4.63 5.71 -10.17
C GLU A 174 -5.15 5.41 -8.78
N LEU A 175 -6.32 5.95 -8.43
CA LEU A 175 -6.95 5.79 -7.13
C LEU A 175 -8.44 5.48 -7.27
N GLU A 176 -8.90 4.47 -6.52
CA GLU A 176 -10.28 4.00 -6.57
C GLU A 176 -10.83 3.73 -5.17
N ASP A 177 -12.13 3.94 -5.01
CA ASP A 177 -12.84 3.62 -3.78
C ASP A 177 -13.35 2.18 -3.83
N ILE A 178 -12.85 1.35 -2.91
CA ILE A 178 -13.23 -0.06 -2.77
C ILE A 178 -13.91 -0.31 -1.43
N THR A 179 -14.47 0.72 -0.79
CA THR A 179 -15.02 0.58 0.55
C THR A 179 -16.14 -0.45 0.60
N GLU A 180 -17.02 -0.49 -0.40
CA GLU A 180 -18.09 -1.49 -0.49
C GLU A 180 -17.53 -2.91 -0.63
N VAL A 181 -16.43 -3.07 -1.38
CA VAL A 181 -15.72 -4.35 -1.51
C VAL A 181 -15.23 -4.83 -0.13
N CYS A 182 -14.80 -3.92 0.74
CA CYS A 182 -14.33 -4.26 2.08
C CYS A 182 -15.46 -4.52 3.10
N GLN A 183 -16.69 -4.05 2.84
CA GLN A 183 -17.87 -4.19 3.72
C GLN A 183 -18.54 -5.57 3.60
N GLN A 184 -17.75 -6.62 3.81
CA GLN A 184 -18.25 -8.00 3.78
C GLN A 184 -18.71 -8.47 5.17
N ALA A 185 -19.57 -9.48 5.20
CA ALA A 185 -20.13 -10.03 6.43
C ALA A 185 -19.06 -10.66 7.35
N THR A 186 -18.01 -11.25 6.78
CA THR A 186 -16.94 -11.94 7.53
C THR A 186 -15.55 -11.40 7.18
N ILE A 187 -14.55 -11.70 8.02
CA ILE A 187 -13.17 -11.30 7.72
C ILE A 187 -12.65 -12.08 6.50
N GLU A 188 -13.01 -13.35 6.38
CA GLU A 188 -12.61 -14.24 5.29
C GLU A 188 -13.10 -13.72 3.93
N SER A 189 -14.38 -13.34 3.86
CA SER A 189 -14.97 -12.75 2.65
C SER A 189 -14.35 -11.40 2.33
N SER A 190 -14.10 -10.55 3.34
CA SER A 190 -13.42 -9.26 3.17
C SER A 190 -12.00 -9.42 2.63
N VAL A 191 -11.20 -10.34 3.20
CA VAL A 191 -9.83 -10.62 2.75
C VAL A 191 -9.82 -11.14 1.31
N LYS A 192 -10.74 -12.04 0.95
CA LYS A 192 -10.89 -12.51 -0.43
C LYS A 192 -11.21 -11.37 -1.39
N ALA A 193 -12.16 -10.51 -1.03
CA ALA A 193 -12.58 -9.39 -1.87
C ALA A 193 -11.45 -8.36 -2.06
N ILE A 194 -10.68 -8.07 -1.00
CA ILE A 194 -9.49 -7.19 -1.08
C ILE A 194 -8.43 -7.80 -1.99
N ASN A 195 -8.16 -9.10 -1.90
CA ASN A 195 -7.23 -9.77 -2.82
C ASN A 195 -7.69 -9.62 -4.28
N GLN A 196 -8.98 -9.84 -4.57
CA GLN A 196 -9.52 -9.68 -5.92
C GLN A 196 -9.34 -8.25 -6.46
N ALA A 197 -9.61 -7.23 -5.63
CA ALA A 197 -9.37 -5.83 -5.99
C ALA A 197 -7.88 -5.55 -6.28
N ILE A 198 -6.97 -6.13 -5.50
CA ILE A 198 -5.53 -6.01 -5.75
C ILE A 198 -5.15 -6.71 -7.06
N GLU A 199 -5.66 -7.91 -7.32
CA GLU A 199 -5.41 -8.64 -8.57
C GLU A 199 -5.89 -7.84 -9.79
N GLU A 200 -7.06 -7.21 -9.71
CA GLU A 200 -7.58 -6.33 -10.77
C GLU A 200 -6.66 -5.13 -11.01
N LEU A 201 -6.13 -4.53 -9.95
CA LEU A 201 -5.17 -3.44 -10.07
C LEU A 201 -3.85 -3.91 -10.70
N VAL A 202 -3.33 -5.06 -10.27
CA VAL A 202 -2.11 -5.68 -10.82
C VAL A 202 -2.28 -6.01 -12.30
N ARG A 203 -3.45 -6.47 -12.75
CA ARG A 203 -3.73 -6.77 -14.17
C ARG A 203 -3.62 -5.55 -15.10
N ARG A 204 -3.65 -4.32 -14.58
CA ARG A 204 -3.51 -3.09 -15.39
C ARG A 204 -2.07 -2.80 -15.79
N ALA A 205 -1.11 -3.23 -14.98
CA ALA A 205 0.32 -3.05 -15.22
C ALA A 205 1.10 -4.24 -14.63
N PRO A 206 0.84 -5.48 -15.09
CA PRO A 206 1.42 -6.69 -14.49
C PRO A 206 2.94 -6.70 -14.59
N GLU A 207 3.51 -6.04 -15.59
CA GLU A 207 4.94 -5.83 -15.75
C GLU A 207 5.54 -4.97 -14.64
N GLN A 208 4.76 -4.13 -13.95
CA GLN A 208 5.25 -3.24 -12.88
C GLN A 208 5.04 -3.80 -11.48
N TYR A 209 4.53 -5.03 -11.34
CA TYR A 209 4.36 -5.68 -10.06
C TYR A 209 5.65 -6.40 -9.62
N GLN A 210 5.97 -6.35 -8.33
CA GLN A 210 7.17 -6.99 -7.77
C GLN A 210 6.98 -8.51 -7.58
N TRP A 211 6.95 -9.26 -8.69
CA TRP A 211 6.75 -10.71 -8.71
C TRP A 211 7.87 -11.51 -8.02
N GLU A 212 9.02 -10.91 -7.73
CA GLU A 212 10.17 -11.56 -7.10
C GLU A 212 9.93 -11.88 -5.61
N TYR A 213 8.92 -11.26 -4.98
CA TYR A 213 8.53 -11.60 -3.63
C TYR A 213 7.93 -13.01 -3.58
N ARG A 214 8.45 -13.87 -2.68
CA ARG A 214 7.98 -15.25 -2.49
C ARG A 214 6.64 -15.28 -1.75
N ARG A 215 5.56 -14.91 -2.45
CA ARG A 215 4.22 -14.71 -1.88
C ARG A 215 3.57 -15.95 -1.27
N PHE A 216 3.96 -17.13 -1.73
CA PHE A 216 3.36 -18.42 -1.40
C PHE A 216 4.24 -19.26 -0.45
N LYS A 217 5.17 -18.64 0.26
CA LYS A 217 6.14 -19.37 1.08
C LYS A 217 5.46 -20.24 2.13
N HIS A 218 4.52 -19.69 2.90
CA HIS A 218 3.88 -20.42 4.00
C HIS A 218 2.71 -21.31 3.55
N THR A 219 2.31 -21.26 2.27
CA THR A 219 1.30 -22.17 1.71
C THR A 219 1.93 -23.38 1.05
N LEU A 220 3.06 -23.22 0.34
CA LEU A 220 3.81 -24.32 -0.26
C LEU A 220 4.52 -25.19 0.79
N GLU A 221 4.96 -24.61 1.92
CA GLU A 221 5.57 -25.36 3.03
C GLU A 221 4.54 -26.14 3.88
N GLN A 222 3.23 -25.97 3.66
CA GLN A 222 2.19 -26.76 4.35
C GLN A 222 1.75 -28.00 3.54
N GLU A 223 2.15 -28.11 2.28
CA GLU A 223 1.85 -29.26 1.41
C GLU A 223 2.96 -30.34 1.41
N HIS A 224 4.05 -30.12 2.16
CA HIS A 224 5.17 -31.05 2.36
C HIS A 224 5.35 -31.42 3.83
#